data_AF-A0A2R8CPG9-F1
#
_entry.id   AF-A0A2R8CPG9-F1
#
_cell.length_a   1.000
_cell.length_b   1.000
_cell.length_c   1.000
_cell.angle_alpha   90.00
_cell.angle_beta   90.00
_cell.angle_gamma   90.00
#
_symmetry.space_group_name_H-M   'P 1'
#
loop_
_entity.id
_entity.type
_entity.pdbx_description
1 polymer ?
#
loop_
_entity_poly.entity_id
_entity_poly.type
_entity_poly.pdbx_seq_one_letter_code
_entity_poly.pdbx_strand_id
1 'polypeptide(L)'
;MDVTSILEEYRHWQRFSRQERLDQEHRGAVQKLAKSGAMATRMAASYKSMAERAAAEGACYRTLFSRRQDNGEELACEGWLFVRRVISEGGTTRVRASLLETFTLEHGPITPGSRPATAVTLDIFDELLVKNTMQLGCRVDRSDDDRDTRFITFVDAVRGDLKAHL
;
A
#
# COMPACT_ATOMS: atom_id res chain seq x y z
N MET A 1 9.26 -35.02 17.53
CA MET A 1 8.67 -33.80 16.94
C MET A 1 7.37 -34.23 16.31
N ASP A 2 6.23 -33.68 16.74
CA ASP A 2 4.91 -34.06 16.23
C ASP A 2 4.63 -33.35 14.88
N VAL A 3 3.83 -33.96 14.02
CA VAL A 3 3.47 -33.41 12.69
C VAL A 3 2.88 -32.02 12.83
N THR A 4 2.09 -31.77 13.87
CA THR A 4 1.52 -30.46 14.20
C THR A 4 2.61 -29.40 14.39
N SER A 5 3.65 -29.71 15.18
CA SER A 5 4.76 -28.78 15.43
C SER A 5 5.58 -28.48 14.16
N ILE A 6 5.76 -29.47 13.29
CA ILE A 6 6.45 -29.28 12.00
C ILE A 6 5.63 -28.36 11.08
N LEU A 7 4.30 -28.53 11.05
CA LEU A 7 3.42 -27.69 10.22
C LEU A 7 3.35 -26.24 10.72
N GLU A 8 3.39 -26.02 12.03
CA GLU A 8 3.45 -24.69 12.62
C GLU A 8 4.77 -23.98 12.28
N GLU A 9 5.89 -24.69 12.42
CA GLU A 9 7.20 -24.17 12.03
C GLU A 9 7.26 -23.84 10.54
N TYR A 10 6.72 -24.72 9.69
CA TYR A 10 6.62 -24.47 8.25
C TYR A 10 5.81 -23.22 7.92
N ARG A 11 4.64 -23.03 8.54
CA ARG A 11 3.81 -21.82 8.35
C ARG A 11 4.52 -20.56 8.83
N HIS A 12 5.27 -20.65 9.92
CA HIS A 12 6.10 -19.57 10.41
C HIS A 12 7.15 -19.19 9.35
N TRP A 13 7.92 -20.15 8.83
CA TRP A 13 8.89 -19.91 7.75
C TRP A 13 8.28 -19.33 6.48
N GLN A 14 7.13 -19.83 6.04
CA GLN A 14 6.43 -19.30 4.86
C GLN A 14 6.09 -17.82 5.01
N ARG A 15 5.70 -17.41 6.22
CA ARG A 15 5.35 -16.02 6.52
C ARG A 15 6.57 -15.09 6.44
N PHE A 16 7.69 -15.47 7.04
CA PHE A 16 8.94 -14.67 6.95
C PHE A 16 9.45 -14.61 5.51
N SER A 17 9.38 -15.72 4.77
CA SER A 17 9.73 -15.72 3.35
C SER A 17 8.85 -14.78 2.52
N ARG A 18 7.54 -14.72 2.82
CA ARG A 18 6.63 -13.76 2.18
C ARG A 18 6.93 -12.31 2.58
N GLN A 19 7.25 -12.06 3.86
CA GLN A 19 7.63 -10.72 4.32
C GLN A 19 8.86 -10.21 3.57
N GLU A 20 9.94 -11.01 3.50
CA GLU A 20 11.15 -10.63 2.78
C GLU A 20 10.87 -10.32 1.30
N ARG A 21 9.99 -11.13 0.65
CA ARG A 21 9.58 -10.87 -0.72
C ARG A 21 8.83 -9.55 -0.87
N LEU A 22 7.92 -9.23 0.06
CA LEU A 22 7.18 -7.96 0.04
C LEU A 22 8.09 -6.78 0.32
N ASP A 23 9.06 -6.91 1.22
CA ASP A 23 10.05 -5.86 1.50
C ASP A 23 10.90 -5.55 0.28
N GLN A 24 11.36 -6.59 -0.43
CA GLN A 24 12.08 -6.44 -1.69
C GLN A 24 11.22 -5.80 -2.78
N GLU A 25 9.97 -6.24 -2.91
CA GLU A 25 9.04 -5.71 -3.91
C GLU A 25 8.71 -4.24 -3.64
N HIS A 26 8.36 -3.88 -2.41
CA HIS A 26 8.05 -2.52 -1.99
C HIS A 26 9.26 -1.61 -2.20
N ARG A 27 10.45 -2.00 -1.71
CA ARG A 27 11.68 -1.24 -1.90
C ARG A 27 12.02 -1.06 -3.38
N GLY A 28 11.84 -2.10 -4.18
CA GLY A 28 12.04 -2.05 -5.62
C GLY A 28 11.07 -1.10 -6.32
N ALA A 29 9.80 -1.09 -5.91
CA ALA A 29 8.79 -0.22 -6.46
C ALA A 29 9.00 1.25 -6.07
N VAL A 30 9.35 1.53 -4.81
CA VAL A 30 9.74 2.88 -4.35
C VAL A 30 10.94 3.39 -5.15
N GLN A 31 11.96 2.56 -5.38
CA GLN A 31 13.12 2.95 -6.18
C GLN A 31 12.77 3.20 -7.65
N LYS A 32 11.85 2.43 -8.25
CA LYS A 32 11.37 2.66 -9.61
C LYS A 32 10.58 3.96 -9.70
N LEU A 33 9.72 4.25 -8.73
CA LEU A 33 8.97 5.50 -8.65
C LEU A 33 9.91 6.70 -8.57
N ALA A 34 10.87 6.65 -7.65
CA ALA A 34 11.94 7.64 -7.52
C ALA A 34 12.68 7.90 -8.85
N LYS A 35 13.14 6.84 -9.52
CA LYS A 35 13.86 6.94 -10.80
C LYS A 35 13.01 7.49 -11.94
N SER A 36 11.68 7.36 -11.87
CA SER A 36 10.79 7.87 -12.92
C SER A 36 10.66 9.39 -12.93
N GLY A 37 11.02 10.07 -11.82
CA GLY A 37 10.80 11.51 -11.66
C GLY A 37 9.32 11.90 -11.67
N ALA A 38 8.40 10.95 -11.39
CA ALA A 38 6.98 11.24 -11.37
C ALA A 38 6.65 12.25 -10.27
N MET A 39 5.99 13.35 -10.66
CA MET A 39 5.53 14.40 -9.77
C MET A 39 4.21 14.02 -9.10
N ALA A 40 3.91 14.67 -7.96
CA ALA A 40 2.65 14.51 -7.24
C ALA A 40 1.42 14.76 -8.12
N THR A 41 1.50 15.67 -9.09
CA THR A 41 0.41 15.97 -10.04
C THR A 41 0.06 14.77 -10.93
N ARG A 42 1.06 14.04 -11.43
CA ARG A 42 0.85 12.83 -12.23
C ARG A 42 0.30 11.70 -11.35
N MET A 43 0.80 11.57 -10.13
CA MET A 43 0.29 10.60 -9.17
C MET A 43 -1.19 10.88 -8.82
N ALA A 44 -1.55 12.13 -8.59
CA ALA A 44 -2.92 12.57 -8.34
C ALA A 44 -3.87 12.21 -9.51
N ALA A 45 -3.42 12.38 -10.76
CA ALA A 45 -4.21 11.99 -11.93
C ALA A 45 -4.46 10.47 -11.97
N SER A 46 -3.45 9.65 -11.65
CA SER A 46 -3.62 8.19 -11.54
C SER A 46 -4.65 7.82 -10.48
N TYR A 47 -4.58 8.42 -9.28
CA TYR A 47 -5.58 8.18 -8.23
C TYR A 47 -6.98 8.65 -8.61
N LYS A 48 -7.13 9.74 -9.38
CA LYS A 48 -8.43 10.19 -9.91
C LYS A 48 -9.03 9.13 -10.84
N SER A 49 -8.24 8.61 -11.77
CA SER A 49 -8.67 7.51 -12.66
C SER A 49 -9.04 6.24 -11.88
N MET A 50 -8.27 5.90 -10.83
CA MET A 50 -8.62 4.80 -9.94
C MET A 50 -9.96 5.03 -9.24
N ALA A 51 -10.26 6.27 -8.79
CA ALA A 51 -11.52 6.60 -8.13
C ALA A 51 -12.72 6.48 -9.08
N GLU A 52 -12.57 6.92 -10.33
CA GLU A 52 -13.59 6.78 -11.37
C GLU A 52 -13.91 5.30 -11.66
N ARG A 53 -12.86 4.47 -11.82
CA ARG A 53 -13.01 3.03 -12.01
C ARG A 53 -13.56 2.32 -10.78
N ALA A 54 -13.18 2.76 -9.57
CA ALA A 54 -13.73 2.24 -8.33
C ALA A 54 -15.25 2.49 -8.24
N ALA A 55 -15.70 3.70 -8.61
CA ALA A 55 -17.12 4.03 -8.64
C ALA A 55 -17.90 3.25 -9.70
N ALA A 56 -17.36 3.14 -10.92
CA ALA A 56 -18.01 2.47 -12.05
C ALA A 56 -18.00 0.94 -11.95
N GLU A 57 -16.85 0.37 -11.62
CA GLU A 57 -16.58 -1.08 -11.74
C GLU A 57 -16.38 -1.77 -10.38
N GLY A 58 -16.33 -1.02 -9.28
CA GLY A 58 -15.94 -1.60 -7.98
C GLY A 58 -14.45 -1.91 -7.87
N ALA A 59 -13.61 -1.30 -8.72
CA ALA A 59 -12.18 -1.58 -8.81
C ALA A 59 -11.43 -1.32 -7.48
N CYS A 60 -10.82 -2.36 -6.95
CA CYS A 60 -9.83 -2.33 -5.88
C CYS A 60 -8.45 -2.62 -6.46
N TYR A 61 -7.43 -1.89 -6.02
CA TYR A 61 -6.07 -2.00 -6.55
C TYR A 61 -5.15 -2.61 -5.52
N ARG A 62 -4.24 -3.49 -5.95
CA ARG A 62 -3.21 -4.00 -5.06
C ARG A 62 -2.32 -2.84 -4.61
N THR A 63 -2.05 -2.78 -3.32
CA THR A 63 -1.25 -1.73 -2.71
C THR A 63 -0.27 -2.31 -1.71
N LEU A 64 0.98 -1.85 -1.80
CA LEU A 64 2.02 -2.11 -0.81
C LEU A 64 2.30 -0.83 -0.03
N PHE A 65 2.60 -0.94 1.26
CA PHE A 65 2.93 0.20 2.12
C PHE A 65 3.89 -0.25 3.22
N SER A 66 4.68 0.68 3.76
CA SER A 66 5.54 0.42 4.92
C SER A 66 4.77 0.70 6.19
N ARG A 67 4.83 -0.21 7.18
CA ARG A 67 4.30 0.01 8.53
C ARG A 67 5.43 0.03 9.54
N ARG A 68 5.57 1.14 10.26
CA ARG A 68 6.45 1.27 11.41
C ARG A 68 5.92 0.47 12.59
N GLN A 69 6.74 -0.44 13.09
CA GLN A 69 6.48 -1.25 14.28
C GLN A 69 6.88 -0.50 15.55
N ASP A 70 6.41 -0.96 16.71
CA ASP A 70 6.73 -0.33 18.00
C ASP A 70 8.23 -0.40 18.34
N ASN A 71 8.96 -1.36 17.77
CA ASN A 71 10.43 -1.48 17.89
C ASN A 71 11.21 -0.57 16.92
N GLY A 72 10.51 0.23 16.10
CA GLY A 72 11.11 1.13 15.11
C GLY A 72 11.43 0.50 13.76
N GLU A 73 11.23 -0.82 13.59
CA GLU A 73 11.38 -1.46 12.28
C GLU A 73 10.26 -1.05 11.31
N GLU A 74 10.58 -1.03 10.03
CA GLU A 74 9.62 -0.77 8.95
C GLU A 74 9.43 -2.04 8.14
N LEU A 75 8.19 -2.52 8.07
CA LEU A 75 7.83 -3.76 7.38
C LEU A 75 6.81 -3.48 6.28
N ALA A 76 7.04 -4.04 5.09
CA ALA A 76 6.08 -3.97 4.01
C ALA A 76 4.83 -4.78 4.34
N CYS A 77 3.68 -4.13 4.18
CA CYS A 77 2.35 -4.72 4.26
C CYS A 77 1.69 -4.71 2.89
N GLU A 78 0.69 -5.55 2.70
CA GLU A 78 -0.05 -5.68 1.45
C GLU A 78 -1.55 -5.58 1.70
N GLY A 79 -2.26 -4.92 0.80
CA GLY A 79 -3.71 -4.91 0.79
C GLY A 79 -4.31 -4.51 -0.55
N TRP A 80 -5.62 -4.41 -0.58
CA TRP A 80 -6.40 -3.87 -1.68
C TRP A 80 -6.97 -2.52 -1.31
N LEU A 81 -6.62 -1.50 -2.08
CA LEU A 81 -7.06 -0.13 -1.88
C LEU A 81 -8.24 0.17 -2.82
N PHE A 82 -9.39 0.50 -2.24
CA PHE A 82 -10.52 1.04 -2.96
C PHE A 82 -10.55 2.56 -2.83
N VAL A 83 -10.24 3.25 -3.91
CA VAL A 83 -10.15 4.71 -3.93
C VAL A 83 -11.55 5.30 -4.04
N ARG A 84 -12.04 5.96 -2.99
CA ARG A 84 -13.40 6.54 -2.96
C ARG A 84 -13.45 7.90 -3.65
N ARG A 85 -12.46 8.77 -3.38
CA ARG A 85 -12.34 10.09 -4.01
C ARG A 85 -10.95 10.69 -3.81
N VAL A 86 -10.60 11.61 -4.70
CA VAL A 86 -9.40 12.45 -4.63
C VAL A 86 -9.81 13.91 -4.49
N ILE A 87 -9.22 14.61 -3.53
CA ILE A 87 -9.52 16.00 -3.18
C ILE A 87 -8.22 16.79 -3.31
N SER A 88 -8.22 17.88 -4.08
CA SER A 88 -7.06 18.77 -4.21
C SER A 88 -7.43 20.12 -3.62
N GLU A 89 -6.85 20.48 -2.47
CA GLU A 89 -7.11 21.73 -1.74
C GLU A 89 -5.79 22.27 -1.18
N GLY A 90 -5.59 23.60 -1.24
CA GLY A 90 -4.47 24.26 -0.57
C GLY A 90 -3.07 23.75 -0.94
N GLY A 91 -2.87 23.29 -2.17
CA GLY A 91 -1.58 22.77 -2.64
C GLY A 91 -1.26 21.33 -2.22
N THR A 92 -2.16 20.65 -1.52
CA THR A 92 -2.05 19.22 -1.19
C THR A 92 -3.13 18.42 -1.91
N THR A 93 -2.80 17.18 -2.28
CA THR A 93 -3.78 16.24 -2.82
C THR A 93 -4.00 15.11 -1.84
N ARG A 94 -5.25 14.94 -1.41
CA ARG A 94 -5.71 13.94 -0.47
C ARG A 94 -6.55 12.87 -1.16
N VAL A 95 -6.32 11.63 -0.82
CA VAL A 95 -7.05 10.46 -1.30
C VAL A 95 -7.80 9.86 -0.12
N ARG A 96 -9.12 9.70 -0.25
CA ARG A 96 -9.93 8.95 0.72
C ARG A 96 -10.19 7.57 0.15
N ALA A 97 -9.87 6.53 0.91
CA ALA A 97 -9.98 5.16 0.45
C ALA A 97 -10.42 4.20 1.56
N SER A 98 -10.82 2.99 1.16
CA SER A 98 -10.90 1.81 2.03
C SER A 98 -9.69 0.92 1.75
N LEU A 99 -9.03 0.42 2.79
CA LEU A 99 -7.94 -0.54 2.69
C LEU A 99 -8.38 -1.90 3.27
N LEU A 100 -8.28 -2.94 2.45
CA LEU A 100 -8.44 -4.33 2.86
C LEU A 100 -7.06 -4.98 2.93
N GLU A 101 -6.49 -5.11 4.13
CA GLU A 101 -5.21 -5.78 4.30
C GLU A 101 -5.31 -7.26 3.93
N THR A 102 -4.31 -7.76 3.19
CA THR A 102 -4.19 -9.17 2.79
C THR A 102 -2.90 -9.80 3.32
N PHE A 103 -1.97 -9.00 3.83
CA PHE A 103 -0.82 -9.52 4.55
C PHE A 103 -0.21 -8.48 5.50
N THR A 104 0.14 -8.93 6.71
CA THR A 104 1.07 -8.24 7.61
C THR A 104 2.00 -9.28 8.25
N LEU A 105 3.19 -8.88 8.73
CA LEU A 105 4.01 -9.80 9.52
C LEU A 105 3.34 -10.21 10.82
N GLU A 106 2.31 -9.52 11.34
CA GLU A 106 1.59 -9.82 12.60
C GLU A 106 0.38 -10.77 12.43
N HIS A 107 -0.20 -10.84 11.23
CA HIS A 107 -1.29 -11.81 10.96
C HIS A 107 -1.00 -12.82 9.85
N GLY A 108 0.09 -12.66 9.09
CA GLY A 108 0.35 -13.47 7.92
C GLY A 108 -0.67 -13.19 6.81
N PRO A 109 -1.02 -14.18 5.96
CA PRO A 109 -2.05 -14.02 4.96
C PRO A 109 -3.43 -13.76 5.58
N ILE A 110 -4.08 -12.68 5.16
CA ILE A 110 -5.42 -12.29 5.60
C ILE A 110 -6.39 -12.51 4.43
N THR A 111 -7.48 -13.21 4.70
CA THR A 111 -8.52 -13.45 3.69
C THR A 111 -9.39 -12.20 3.56
N PRO A 112 -9.67 -11.68 2.35
CA PRO A 112 -10.59 -10.55 2.19
C PRO A 112 -11.94 -10.82 2.86
N GLY A 113 -12.45 -9.82 3.59
CA GLY A 113 -13.69 -9.93 4.35
C GLY A 113 -13.58 -10.63 5.71
N SER A 114 -12.46 -11.29 6.03
CA SER A 114 -12.26 -11.85 7.39
C SER A 114 -11.96 -10.77 8.44
N ARG A 115 -11.62 -9.56 7.98
CA ARG A 115 -11.45 -8.35 8.79
C ARG A 115 -12.15 -7.19 8.08
N PRO A 116 -12.67 -6.20 8.82
CA PRO A 116 -13.30 -5.03 8.23
C PRO A 116 -12.29 -4.23 7.40
N ALA A 117 -12.77 -3.57 6.35
CA ALA A 117 -11.98 -2.58 5.64
C ALA A 117 -11.68 -1.37 6.55
N THR A 118 -10.45 -0.87 6.50
CA THR A 118 -10.03 0.30 7.24
C THR A 118 -10.18 1.54 6.36
N ALA A 119 -10.88 2.57 6.85
CA ALA A 119 -10.87 3.87 6.17
C ALA A 119 -9.47 4.48 6.31
N VAL A 120 -8.87 4.87 5.18
CA VAL A 120 -7.54 5.50 5.15
C VAL A 120 -7.59 6.81 4.39
N THR A 121 -6.78 7.74 4.86
CA THR A 121 -6.58 9.05 4.24
C THR A 121 -5.13 9.15 3.83
N LEU A 122 -4.89 9.25 2.54
CA LEU A 122 -3.54 9.38 2.01
C LEU A 122 -3.32 10.80 1.52
N ASP A 123 -2.13 11.33 1.73
CA ASP A 123 -1.72 12.60 1.15
C ASP A 123 -0.56 12.35 0.17
N ILE A 124 -0.63 13.01 -0.98
CA ILE A 124 0.36 12.93 -2.07
C ILE A 124 1.22 14.18 -2.01
N PHE A 125 2.54 13.98 -1.93
CA PHE A 125 3.51 15.07 -1.84
C PHE A 125 4.64 14.88 -2.86
N ASP A 126 5.25 15.99 -3.27
CA ASP A 126 6.56 15.93 -3.91
C ASP A 126 7.63 15.66 -2.82
N GLU A 127 8.58 14.79 -3.12
CA GLU A 127 9.69 14.43 -2.23
C GLU A 127 11.01 14.80 -2.90
N LEU A 128 11.92 15.44 -2.15
CA LEU A 128 13.30 15.64 -2.57
C LEU A 128 14.12 14.42 -2.18
N LEU A 129 14.60 13.68 -3.18
CA LEU A 129 15.43 12.52 -3.01
C LEU A 129 16.90 12.95 -3.13
N VAL A 130 17.62 12.86 -2.03
CA VAL A 130 19.05 13.17 -1.99
C VAL A 130 19.84 11.86 -2.13
N LYS A 131 20.28 11.55 -3.35
CA LYS A 131 21.14 10.39 -3.62
C LYS A 131 22.19 10.77 -4.67
N ASN A 132 23.35 11.24 -4.21
CA ASN A 132 24.47 11.78 -5.00
C ASN A 132 24.14 13.00 -5.91
N THR A 133 22.87 13.19 -6.27
CA THR A 133 22.25 14.33 -6.95
C THR A 133 20.87 14.58 -6.32
N MET A 134 20.37 15.81 -6.35
CA MET A 134 18.99 16.11 -5.94
C MET A 134 18.04 15.68 -7.06
N GLN A 135 17.11 14.78 -6.75
CA GLN A 135 16.05 14.35 -7.66
C GLN A 135 14.68 14.67 -7.05
N LEU A 136 13.75 15.15 -7.87
CA LEU A 136 12.36 15.32 -7.46
C LEU A 136 11.60 14.01 -7.71
N GLY A 137 10.87 13.54 -6.71
CA GLY A 137 9.98 12.39 -6.81
C GLY A 137 8.64 12.71 -6.17
N CYS A 138 7.80 11.68 -6.01
CA CYS A 138 6.57 11.78 -5.24
C CYS A 138 6.49 10.68 -4.21
N ARG A 139 5.76 10.97 -3.13
CA ARG A 139 5.49 10.05 -2.04
C ARG A 139 4.02 10.14 -1.67
N VAL A 140 3.46 8.99 -1.28
CA VAL A 140 2.08 8.89 -0.79
C VAL A 140 2.15 8.29 0.60
N ASP A 141 1.72 9.04 1.59
CA ASP A 141 1.73 8.60 2.99
C ASP A 141 0.32 8.66 3.56
N ARG A 142 0.06 7.88 4.60
CA ARG A 142 -1.17 8.01 5.37
C ARG A 142 -1.08 9.24 6.26
N SER A 143 -2.18 9.99 6.37
CA SER A 143 -2.25 11.23 7.14
C SER A 143 -3.15 11.14 8.38
N ASP A 144 -3.99 10.11 8.48
CA ASP A 144 -4.80 9.81 9.66
C ASP A 144 -4.13 8.81 10.62
N ASP A 145 -2.96 8.27 10.28
CA ASP A 145 -2.12 7.42 11.10
C ASP A 145 -0.66 7.55 10.61
N ASP A 146 0.28 7.84 11.51
CA ASP A 146 1.69 8.09 11.18
C ASP A 146 2.52 6.82 11.03
N ARG A 147 1.95 5.65 11.32
CA ARG A 147 2.63 4.36 11.22
C ARG A 147 2.76 3.87 9.79
N ASP A 148 1.83 4.23 8.91
CA ASP A 148 1.77 3.71 7.54
C ASP A 148 2.28 4.75 6.53
N THR A 149 3.31 4.41 5.77
CA THR A 149 3.97 5.32 4.82
C THR A 149 4.28 4.66 3.49
N ARG A 150 4.68 5.46 2.49
CA ARG A 150 5.17 4.99 1.18
C ARG A 150 4.21 4.02 0.50
N PHE A 151 2.95 4.41 0.37
CA PHE A 151 1.94 3.66 -0.36
C PHE A 151 2.28 3.59 -1.85
N ILE A 152 2.37 2.38 -2.39
CA ILE A 152 2.54 2.09 -3.81
C ILE A 152 1.31 1.31 -4.27
N THR A 153 0.49 1.93 -5.12
CA THR A 153 -0.73 1.31 -5.67
C THR A 153 -0.52 0.95 -7.14
N PHE A 154 -0.75 -0.32 -7.47
CA PHE A 154 -0.45 -0.88 -8.80
C PHE A 154 -1.69 -0.80 -9.69
N VAL A 155 -1.61 0.00 -10.75
CA VAL A 155 -2.72 0.23 -11.71
C VAL A 155 -3.11 -1.01 -12.51
N ASP A 156 -2.18 -1.94 -12.69
CA ASP A 156 -2.30 -3.18 -13.45
C ASP A 156 -2.80 -4.37 -12.62
N ALA A 157 -2.77 -4.26 -11.29
CA ALA A 157 -3.27 -5.29 -10.38
C ALA A 157 -4.61 -4.85 -9.78
N VAL A 158 -5.71 -5.19 -10.45
CA VAL A 158 -7.07 -4.74 -10.13
C VAL A 158 -8.05 -5.90 -9.91
N ARG A 159 -8.95 -5.75 -8.95
CA ARG A 159 -10.03 -6.69 -8.61
C ARG A 159 -11.35 -5.97 -8.39
N GLY A 160 -12.43 -6.39 -9.05
CA GLY A 160 -13.78 -5.85 -8.83
C GLY A 160 -14.62 -6.67 -7.83
N ASP A 161 -14.23 -7.93 -7.60
CA ASP A 161 -14.95 -8.87 -6.74
C ASP A 161 -14.90 -8.50 -5.25
N LEU A 162 -13.96 -7.64 -4.86
CA LEU A 162 -13.75 -7.24 -3.47
C LEU A 162 -14.74 -6.20 -2.95
N LYS A 163 -15.59 -5.62 -3.81
CA LYS A 163 -16.52 -4.55 -3.45
C LYS A 163 -17.46 -4.92 -2.30
N ALA A 164 -17.82 -6.20 -2.19
CA ALA A 164 -18.70 -6.71 -1.14
C ALA A 164 -18.10 -6.61 0.29
N HIS A 165 -16.80 -6.32 0.41
CA HIS A 165 -16.08 -6.29 1.69
C HIS A 165 -15.67 -4.88 2.15
N LEU A 166 -16.10 -3.82 1.45
CA LEU A 166 -15.59 -2.44 1.59
C LEU A 166 -16.44 -1.48 2.43
#